data_AF-A0A965MCM6-F1
#
_entry.id   AF-A0A965MCM6-F1
#
_cell.length_a   1.000
_cell.length_b   1.000
_cell.length_c   1.000
_cell.angle_alpha   90.00
_cell.angle_beta   90.00
_cell.angle_gamma   90.00
#
_symmetry.space_group_name_H-M   'P 1'
#
loop_
_entity.id
_entity.type
_entity.pdbx_description
1 polymer ?
#
loop_
_entity_poly.entity_id
_entity_poly.type
_entity_poly.pdbx_seq_one_letter_code
_entity_poly.pdbx_strand_id
1 'polypeptide(L)'
;MVTRFAPAILRLVFSYVFWSHFMSKSVAIAIALFLAVAAWIGSGFLGDKPQEASERAESGSGEAPTKLASVQVQRLTVSSVDRILDLMGVTAANRAVSVSAQTKGAIIDIAVDSGMQIKSGARIAEIDSGDRKARVSEAKAMVALRQSEYDAAVKLSEKNLQSPTELIRARTNLDAAKAALESAEIELQRTSV
;
A
#
# COMPACT_ATOMS: atom_id res chain seq x y z
N MET A 1 -0.66 38.45 67.43
CA MET A 1 -0.21 37.69 68.61
C MET A 1 -0.66 36.24 68.45
N VAL A 2 0.27 35.36 68.02
CA VAL A 2 0.47 33.95 68.47
C VAL A 2 -0.62 32.90 68.10
N THR A 3 -0.49 32.18 66.96
CA THR A 3 -0.09 30.74 66.76
C THR A 3 -1.01 29.67 67.38
N ARG A 4 -1.78 28.86 66.61
CA ARG A 4 -1.47 27.63 65.81
C ARG A 4 -1.33 26.33 66.64
N PHE A 5 -2.10 25.30 66.23
CA PHE A 5 -1.89 23.83 66.31
C PHE A 5 -2.94 22.96 67.05
N ALA A 6 -3.29 21.86 66.37
CA ALA A 6 -4.15 20.72 66.70
C ALA A 6 -3.45 19.75 67.73
N PRO A 7 -3.92 18.52 68.09
CA PRO A 7 -4.67 17.53 67.28
C PRO A 7 -5.74 16.68 67.99
N ALA A 8 -6.36 15.83 67.15
CA ALA A 8 -7.26 14.73 67.44
C ALA A 8 -6.55 13.45 67.96
N ILE A 9 -7.37 12.41 68.19
CA ILE A 9 -7.07 10.96 68.35
C ILE A 9 -6.99 10.50 69.82
N LEU A 10 -7.96 9.72 70.32
CA LEU A 10 -8.02 8.26 70.26
C LEU A 10 -9.12 7.70 71.19
N ARG A 11 -9.69 6.59 70.75
CA ARG A 11 -10.75 5.76 71.36
C ARG A 11 -10.32 5.05 72.64
N LEU A 12 -11.33 4.48 73.33
CA LEU A 12 -11.35 3.68 74.58
C LEU A 12 -11.65 4.58 75.77
N VAL A 13 -12.79 4.44 76.46
CA VAL A 13 -13.06 3.31 77.35
C VAL A 13 -14.57 3.00 77.35
N PHE A 14 -14.97 1.89 76.73
CA PHE A 14 -16.27 1.27 77.01
C PHE A 14 -16.13 0.57 78.37
N SER A 15 -16.58 1.28 79.38
CA SER A 15 -16.53 0.90 80.79
C SER A 15 -17.38 -0.34 81.03
N TYR A 16 -16.72 -1.37 81.58
CA TYR A 16 -17.13 -2.19 82.73
C TYR A 16 -18.56 -2.75 82.82
N VAL A 17 -18.63 -3.95 83.40
CA VAL A 17 -19.82 -4.63 83.95
C VAL A 17 -20.56 -5.60 83.03
N PHE A 18 -19.89 -6.69 82.67
CA PHE A 18 -20.48 -8.01 82.41
C PHE A 18 -19.28 -8.99 82.37
N TRP A 19 -19.07 -10.02 83.19
CA TRP A 19 -19.96 -10.80 84.02
C TRP A 19 -19.07 -11.84 84.72
N SER A 20 -19.15 -11.88 86.04
CA SER A 20 -18.23 -12.54 86.95
C SER A 20 -18.45 -14.06 87.04
N HIS A 21 -18.12 -14.85 86.01
CA HIS A 21 -18.18 -16.33 86.11
C HIS A 21 -17.14 -17.14 85.29
N PHE A 22 -16.13 -16.52 84.67
CA PHE A 22 -15.15 -17.25 83.82
C PHE A 22 -13.71 -17.33 84.39
N MET A 23 -13.46 -16.77 85.58
CA MET A 23 -12.08 -16.51 86.05
C MET A 23 -11.36 -17.73 86.67
N SER A 24 -12.06 -18.79 87.10
CA SER A 24 -11.42 -19.95 87.73
C SER A 24 -10.75 -20.92 86.74
N LYS A 25 -11.30 -21.05 85.52
CA LYS A 25 -10.75 -21.92 84.47
C LYS A 25 -9.58 -21.26 83.73
N SER A 26 -9.66 -19.95 83.51
CA SER A 26 -8.57 -19.18 82.89
C SER A 26 -7.35 -19.03 83.82
N VAL A 27 -7.57 -18.88 85.13
CA VAL A 27 -6.46 -18.86 86.12
C VAL A 27 -5.75 -20.21 86.19
N ALA A 28 -6.48 -21.33 86.12
CA ALA A 28 -5.87 -22.66 86.07
C ALA A 28 -4.98 -22.86 84.82
N ILE A 29 -5.44 -22.40 83.65
CA ILE A 29 -4.65 -22.47 82.40
C ILE A 29 -3.42 -21.56 82.47
N ALA A 30 -3.54 -20.37 83.06
CA ALA A 30 -2.43 -19.44 83.23
C ALA A 30 -1.33 -20.01 84.17
N ILE A 31 -1.72 -20.66 85.27
CA ILE A 31 -0.77 -21.32 86.18
C ILE A 31 -0.05 -22.48 85.46
N ALA A 32 -0.78 -23.28 84.67
CA ALA A 32 -0.19 -24.39 83.92
C ALA A 32 0.84 -23.91 82.88
N LEU A 33 0.53 -22.85 82.13
CA LEU A 33 1.47 -22.24 81.18
C LEU A 33 2.69 -21.63 81.87
N PHE A 34 2.49 -20.94 83.00
CA PHE A 34 3.59 -20.38 83.77
C PHE A 34 4.56 -21.46 84.26
N LEU A 35 4.04 -22.57 84.80
CA LEU A 35 4.87 -23.70 85.23
C LEU A 35 5.62 -24.37 84.06
N ALA A 36 4.99 -24.49 82.89
CA ALA A 36 5.63 -25.06 81.71
C ALA A 36 6.81 -24.20 81.23
N VAL A 37 6.66 -22.87 81.21
CA VAL A 37 7.74 -21.94 80.84
C VAL A 37 8.83 -21.91 81.90
N ALA A 38 8.47 -21.92 83.19
CA ALA A 38 9.44 -21.97 84.28
C ALA A 38 10.26 -23.28 84.25
N ALA A 39 9.63 -24.42 83.93
CA ALA A 39 10.32 -25.68 83.75
C ALA A 39 11.26 -25.67 82.52
N TRP A 40 10.86 -25.04 81.42
CA TRP A 40 11.70 -24.92 80.22
C TRP A 40 12.92 -24.04 80.45
N ILE A 41 12.76 -22.90 81.12
CA ILE A 41 13.87 -22.00 81.49
C ILE A 41 14.76 -22.64 82.55
N GLY A 42 14.17 -23.31 83.55
CA GLY A 42 14.91 -24.04 84.58
C GLY A 42 15.74 -25.21 84.03
N SER A 43 15.29 -25.84 82.93
CA SER A 43 16.04 -26.92 82.27
C SER A 43 17.39 -26.45 81.70
N GLY A 44 17.59 -25.15 81.47
CA GLY A 44 18.87 -24.58 81.03
C GLY A 44 19.90 -24.40 82.15
N PHE A 45 19.49 -24.48 83.42
CA PHE A 45 20.37 -24.32 84.58
C PHE A 45 20.98 -25.64 85.10
N LEU A 46 20.57 -26.80 84.55
CA LEU A 46 20.97 -28.12 85.07
C LEU A 46 22.00 -28.86 84.17
N GLY A 47 22.73 -28.13 83.32
CA GLY A 47 23.64 -28.70 82.33
C GLY A 47 24.99 -28.00 82.26
N ASP A 48 25.71 -27.90 83.37
CA ASP A 48 27.12 -27.48 83.39
C ASP A 48 28.04 -28.73 83.31
N LYS A 49 28.82 -28.83 82.23
CA LYS A 49 30.09 -29.56 82.21
C LYS A 49 31.15 -28.69 81.51
N PRO A 50 32.42 -28.72 81.98
CA PRO A 50 33.28 -27.54 81.96
C PRO A 50 34.07 -27.32 80.66
N GLN A 51 34.45 -26.06 80.54
CA GLN A 51 35.17 -25.34 79.49
C GLN A 51 36.70 -25.36 79.71
N GLU A 52 37.48 -25.49 78.65
CA GLU A 52 38.86 -24.96 78.51
C GLU A 52 39.02 -24.46 77.05
N ALA A 53 38.89 -23.15 76.79
CA ALA A 53 39.97 -22.15 76.67
C ALA A 53 40.89 -22.42 75.46
N SER A 54 40.54 -21.92 74.26
CA SER A 54 41.01 -20.66 73.66
C SER A 54 42.51 -20.59 73.36
N GLU A 55 42.87 -20.60 72.08
CA GLU A 55 43.99 -19.79 71.57
C GLU A 55 43.74 -19.36 70.11
N ARG A 56 43.93 -18.07 69.88
CA ARG A 56 43.77 -17.35 68.61
C ARG A 56 45.09 -16.65 68.32
N ALA A 57 45.75 -17.03 67.23
CA ALA A 57 46.72 -16.29 66.43
C ALA A 57 47.27 -17.27 65.35
N GLU A 58 47.69 -16.96 64.13
CA GLU A 58 47.70 -15.79 63.24
C GLU A 58 48.17 -16.31 61.85
N SER A 59 47.70 -15.68 60.77
CA SER A 59 48.39 -15.42 59.48
C SER A 59 48.86 -16.56 58.53
N GLY A 60 48.46 -16.49 57.24
CA GLY A 60 49.26 -17.03 56.12
C GLY A 60 48.54 -17.65 54.91
N SER A 61 48.03 -16.80 53.99
CA SER A 61 47.91 -16.95 52.51
C SER A 61 47.39 -18.25 51.84
N GLY A 62 46.35 -18.12 50.99
CA GLY A 62 46.14 -19.04 49.87
C GLY A 62 44.72 -19.15 49.29
N GLU A 63 44.18 -18.05 48.75
CA GLU A 63 43.21 -17.98 47.63
C GLU A 63 41.92 -18.84 47.67
N ALA A 64 40.81 -18.21 48.07
CA ALA A 64 39.48 -18.72 47.78
C ALA A 64 39.22 -18.63 46.25
N PRO A 65 38.67 -19.65 45.58
CA PRO A 65 38.39 -19.57 44.16
C PRO A 65 37.35 -18.46 43.91
N THR A 66 37.81 -17.36 43.33
CA THR A 66 36.95 -16.24 42.94
C THR A 66 35.87 -16.77 42.00
N LYS A 67 34.62 -16.77 42.46
CA LYS A 67 33.47 -17.24 41.69
C LYS A 67 33.32 -16.33 40.47
N LEU A 68 33.89 -16.76 39.33
CA LEU A 68 33.87 -15.99 38.10
C LEU A 68 32.42 -15.73 37.69
N ALA A 69 32.12 -14.47 37.33
CA ALA A 69 30.80 -14.09 36.87
C ALA A 69 30.46 -14.88 35.60
N SER A 70 29.39 -15.67 35.66
CA SER A 70 28.91 -16.43 34.50
C SER A 70 28.25 -15.46 33.52
N VAL A 71 28.72 -15.47 32.28
CA VAL A 71 28.18 -14.66 31.19
C VAL A 71 27.58 -15.57 30.13
N GLN A 72 26.46 -15.16 29.56
CA GLN A 72 25.82 -15.88 28.47
C GLN A 72 26.27 -15.29 27.14
N VAL A 73 26.77 -16.15 26.25
CA VAL A 73 27.19 -15.76 24.90
C VAL A 73 26.32 -16.47 23.86
N GLN A 74 26.00 -15.78 22.78
CA GLN A 74 25.33 -16.36 21.62
C GLN A 74 26.22 -16.21 20.39
N ARG A 75 26.53 -17.34 19.74
CA ARG A 75 27.30 -17.34 18.49
C ARG A 75 26.35 -17.13 17.32
N LEU A 76 26.43 -15.97 16.70
CA LEU A 76 25.70 -15.68 15.46
C LEU A 76 26.47 -16.28 14.28
N THR A 77 25.73 -16.89 13.35
CA THR A 77 26.26 -17.36 12.07
C THR A 77 25.62 -16.57 10.95
N VAL A 78 26.39 -16.27 9.91
CA VAL A 78 25.90 -15.50 8.77
C VAL A 78 24.95 -16.36 7.97
N SER A 79 23.74 -15.87 7.76
CA SER A 79 22.78 -16.43 6.82
C SER A 79 22.24 -15.31 5.95
N SER A 80 21.88 -15.64 4.71
CA SER A 80 21.23 -14.68 3.82
C SER A 80 19.81 -14.45 4.33
N VAL A 81 19.42 -13.17 4.46
CA VAL A 81 18.07 -12.78 4.85
C VAL A 81 17.46 -11.96 3.73
N ASP A 82 16.44 -12.51 3.10
CA ASP A 82 15.68 -11.80 2.10
C ASP A 82 14.74 -10.81 2.80
N ARG A 83 14.79 -9.54 2.42
CA ARG A 83 13.84 -8.52 2.88
C ARG A 83 12.69 -8.42 1.90
N ILE A 84 11.51 -8.89 2.31
CA ILE A 84 10.29 -8.75 1.53
C ILE A 84 9.65 -7.39 1.87
N LEU A 85 9.27 -6.64 0.85
CA LEU A 85 8.55 -5.37 0.97
C LEU A 85 7.21 -5.49 0.25
N ASP A 86 6.12 -5.47 1.03
CA ASP A 86 4.77 -5.48 0.48
C ASP A 86 4.34 -4.05 0.16
N LEU A 87 4.03 -3.80 -1.11
CA LEU A 87 3.56 -2.51 -1.60
C LEU A 87 2.11 -2.62 -2.03
N MET A 88 1.30 -1.65 -1.64
CA MET A 88 -0.06 -1.49 -2.14
C MET A 88 -0.06 -0.51 -3.31
N GLY A 89 -0.72 -0.88 -4.39
CA GLY A 89 -0.88 -0.06 -5.59
C GLY A 89 -2.28 -0.19 -6.14
N VAL A 90 -2.66 0.80 -6.96
CA VAL A 90 -3.90 0.77 -7.74
C VAL A 90 -3.56 0.57 -9.21
N THR A 91 -4.39 -0.17 -9.92
CA THR A 91 -4.24 -0.34 -11.37
C THR A 91 -4.75 0.89 -12.09
N ALA A 92 -3.99 1.36 -13.08
CA ALA A 92 -4.40 2.42 -13.99
C ALA A 92 -4.47 1.88 -15.43
N ALA A 93 -5.28 2.53 -16.27
CA ALA A 93 -5.32 2.21 -17.68
C ALA A 93 -3.95 2.48 -18.32
N ASN A 94 -3.40 1.50 -19.02
CA ASN A 94 -2.14 1.66 -19.76
C ASN A 94 -2.27 2.72 -20.86
N ARG A 95 -3.46 2.85 -21.47
CA ARG A 95 -3.79 3.89 -22.45
C ARG A 95 -5.28 4.22 -22.36
N ALA A 96 -5.59 5.51 -22.33
CA ALA A 96 -6.95 6.03 -22.48
C ALA A 96 -6.97 6.93 -23.71
N VAL A 97 -7.94 6.72 -24.61
CA VAL A 97 -8.12 7.53 -25.83
C VAL A 97 -9.56 8.01 -25.92
N SER A 98 -9.73 9.28 -26.30
CA SER A 98 -11.03 9.82 -26.67
C SER A 98 -11.18 9.74 -28.17
N VAL A 99 -12.18 9.00 -28.65
CA VAL A 99 -12.48 8.92 -30.09
C VAL A 99 -13.47 10.03 -30.43
N SER A 100 -13.13 10.82 -31.45
CA SER A 100 -13.95 11.94 -31.92
C SER A 100 -14.12 11.86 -33.43
N ALA A 101 -15.26 12.31 -33.93
CA ALA A 101 -15.51 12.41 -35.36
C ALA A 101 -14.55 13.41 -36.03
N GLN A 102 -14.02 13.05 -37.20
CA GLN A 102 -13.14 13.93 -37.99
C GLN A 102 -13.90 14.88 -38.92
N THR A 103 -15.18 14.59 -39.20
CA THR A 103 -16.05 15.42 -40.05
C THR A 103 -17.39 15.66 -39.35
N LYS A 104 -18.12 16.69 -39.79
CA LYS A 104 -19.44 17.03 -39.27
C LYS A 104 -20.54 16.29 -40.04
N GLY A 105 -21.57 15.86 -39.33
CA GLY A 105 -22.77 15.26 -39.91
C GLY A 105 -23.68 14.65 -38.84
N ALA A 106 -24.85 14.18 -39.25
CA ALA A 106 -25.73 13.41 -38.39
C ALA A 106 -25.20 11.97 -38.26
N ILE A 107 -25.31 11.37 -37.08
CA ILE A 107 -24.99 9.96 -36.87
C ILE A 107 -26.19 9.14 -37.38
N ILE A 108 -25.92 8.20 -38.30
CA ILE A 108 -26.94 7.32 -38.87
C ILE A 108 -26.92 5.93 -38.24
N ASP A 109 -25.77 5.51 -37.70
CA ASP A 109 -25.61 4.20 -37.08
C ASP A 109 -24.54 4.23 -35.98
N ILE A 110 -24.73 3.41 -34.94
CA ILE A 110 -23.76 3.17 -33.87
C ILE A 110 -23.57 1.65 -33.79
N ALA A 111 -22.37 1.20 -34.13
CA ALA A 111 -22.06 -0.22 -34.30
C ALA A 111 -21.57 -0.91 -33.01
N VAL A 112 -21.44 -0.16 -31.91
CA VAL A 112 -20.85 -0.65 -30.65
C VAL A 112 -21.68 -0.27 -29.45
N ASP A 113 -21.73 -1.18 -28.47
CA ASP A 113 -22.38 -0.96 -27.18
C ASP A 113 -21.36 -0.64 -26.07
N SER A 114 -21.86 -0.06 -24.98
CA SER A 114 -21.05 0.22 -23.79
C SER A 114 -20.48 -1.07 -23.19
N GLY A 115 -19.17 -1.07 -22.93
CA GLY A 115 -18.45 -2.22 -22.38
C GLY A 115 -18.02 -3.28 -23.42
N MET A 116 -18.36 -3.08 -24.71
CA MET A 116 -17.95 -3.98 -25.77
C MET A 116 -16.44 -3.90 -26.03
N GLN A 117 -15.79 -5.06 -26.15
CA GLN A 117 -14.41 -5.14 -26.58
C GLN A 117 -14.32 -5.03 -28.11
N ILE A 118 -13.53 -4.08 -28.59
CA ILE A 118 -13.32 -3.84 -30.02
C ILE A 118 -11.85 -3.95 -30.39
N LYS A 119 -11.59 -4.33 -31.65
CA LYS A 119 -10.23 -4.35 -32.22
C LYS A 119 -9.90 -2.98 -32.81
N SER A 120 -8.61 -2.71 -32.97
CA SER A 120 -8.15 -1.51 -33.69
C SER A 120 -8.72 -1.49 -35.11
N GLY A 121 -9.25 -0.34 -35.53
CA GLY A 121 -9.87 -0.15 -36.84
C GLY A 121 -11.32 -0.66 -36.95
N ALA A 122 -11.91 -1.15 -35.87
CA ALA A 122 -13.34 -1.44 -35.86
C ALA A 122 -14.16 -0.14 -35.95
N ARG A 123 -15.23 -0.17 -36.75
CA ARG A 123 -16.19 0.93 -36.84
C ARG A 123 -16.97 1.03 -35.52
N ILE A 124 -17.07 2.24 -35.00
CA ILE A 124 -17.79 2.64 -33.80
C ILE A 124 -19.11 3.31 -34.20
N ALA A 125 -19.09 4.22 -35.17
CA ALA A 125 -20.28 4.94 -35.63
C ALA A 125 -20.18 5.30 -37.12
N GLU A 126 -21.33 5.48 -37.74
CA GLU A 126 -21.43 5.97 -39.12
C GLU A 126 -22.12 7.33 -39.14
N ILE A 127 -21.47 8.28 -39.81
CA ILE A 127 -21.96 9.62 -40.09
C ILE A 127 -22.61 9.62 -41.47
N ASP A 128 -23.71 10.33 -41.63
CA ASP A 128 -24.35 10.52 -42.93
C ASP A 128 -23.35 11.07 -43.95
N SER A 129 -23.20 10.32 -45.04
CA SER A 129 -22.34 10.70 -46.16
C SER A 129 -22.80 11.96 -46.89
N GLY A 130 -24.09 12.31 -46.84
CA GLY A 130 -24.64 13.49 -47.52
C GLY A 130 -24.28 13.52 -49.02
N ASP A 131 -23.75 14.65 -49.48
CA ASP A 131 -23.32 14.87 -50.88
C ASP A 131 -21.93 14.30 -51.21
N ARG A 132 -21.18 13.79 -50.22
CA ARG A 132 -19.78 13.35 -50.41
C ARG A 132 -19.64 12.23 -51.43
N LYS A 133 -20.59 11.28 -51.47
CA LYS A 133 -20.63 10.23 -52.50
C LYS A 133 -20.77 10.81 -53.91
N ALA A 134 -21.59 11.85 -54.07
CA ALA A 134 -21.76 12.54 -55.35
C ALA A 134 -20.46 13.27 -55.75
N ARG A 135 -19.79 13.95 -54.80
CA ARG A 135 -18.49 14.60 -55.05
C ARG A 135 -17.40 13.61 -55.47
N VAL A 136 -17.35 12.42 -54.87
CA VAL A 136 -16.44 11.35 -55.31
C VAL A 136 -16.77 10.94 -56.75
N SER A 137 -18.05 10.78 -57.09
CA SER A 137 -18.47 10.44 -58.45
C SER A 137 -18.10 11.53 -59.47
N GLU A 138 -18.30 12.80 -59.13
CA GLU A 138 -17.90 13.95 -59.94
C GLU A 138 -16.38 13.98 -60.17
N ALA A 139 -15.59 13.83 -59.10
CA ALA A 139 -14.14 13.80 -59.19
C ALA A 139 -13.64 12.61 -60.04
N LYS A 140 -14.27 11.44 -59.92
CA LYS A 140 -13.97 10.27 -60.79
C LYS A 140 -14.22 10.58 -62.26
N ALA A 141 -15.33 11.22 -62.58
CA ALA A 141 -15.63 11.63 -63.95
C ALA A 141 -14.60 12.64 -64.48
N MET A 142 -14.17 13.59 -63.64
CA MET A 142 -13.12 14.54 -64.02
C MET A 142 -11.76 13.88 -64.25
N VAL A 143 -11.38 12.89 -63.45
CA VAL A 143 -10.17 12.09 -63.70
C VAL A 143 -10.26 11.37 -65.04
N ALA A 144 -11.40 10.74 -65.35
CA ALA A 144 -11.59 10.05 -66.63
C ALA A 144 -11.50 11.00 -67.84
N LEU A 145 -12.06 12.21 -67.72
CA LEU A 145 -11.94 13.24 -68.73
C LEU A 145 -10.48 13.66 -68.94
N ARG A 146 -9.77 14.04 -67.88
CA ARG A 146 -8.38 14.49 -67.96
C ARG A 146 -7.41 13.39 -68.39
N GLN A 147 -7.72 12.13 -68.06
CA GLN A 147 -6.95 10.98 -68.54
C GLN A 147 -7.09 10.86 -70.06
N SER A 148 -8.30 10.99 -70.59
CA SER A 148 -8.55 10.93 -72.03
C SER A 148 -7.84 12.06 -72.78
N GLU A 149 -7.86 13.28 -72.23
CA GLU A 149 -7.12 14.43 -72.77
C GLU A 149 -5.60 14.22 -72.75
N TYR A 150 -5.07 13.67 -71.66
CA TYR A 150 -3.66 13.32 -71.55
C TYR A 150 -3.24 12.24 -72.55
N ASP A 151 -4.02 11.18 -72.68
CA ASP A 151 -3.76 10.09 -73.63
C ASP A 151 -3.81 10.58 -75.08
N ALA A 152 -4.73 11.50 -75.39
CA ALA A 152 -4.75 12.17 -76.69
C ALA A 152 -3.49 13.02 -76.89
N ALA A 153 -3.12 13.86 -75.91
CA ALA A 153 -1.92 14.69 -75.96
C ALA A 153 -0.63 13.86 -76.16
N VAL A 154 -0.52 12.70 -75.50
CA VAL A 154 0.60 11.76 -75.67
C VAL A 154 0.66 11.27 -77.13
N LYS A 155 -0.45 10.77 -77.67
CA LYS A 155 -0.51 10.26 -79.05
C LYS A 155 -0.17 11.34 -80.10
N LEU A 156 -0.58 12.59 -79.88
CA LEU A 156 -0.22 13.70 -80.76
C LEU A 156 1.26 14.10 -80.60
N SER A 157 1.79 14.09 -79.39
CA SER A 157 3.19 14.39 -79.10
C SER A 157 4.13 13.35 -79.73
N GLU A 158 3.79 12.06 -79.69
CA GLU A 158 4.55 10.97 -80.33
C GLU A 158 4.66 11.17 -81.85
N LYS A 159 3.66 11.80 -82.46
CA LYS A 159 3.63 12.15 -83.89
C LYS A 159 4.26 13.51 -84.18
N ASN A 160 4.86 14.18 -83.20
CA ASN A 160 5.38 15.55 -83.28
C ASN A 160 4.33 16.60 -83.69
N LEU A 161 3.05 16.35 -83.41
CA LEU A 161 1.93 17.24 -83.77
C LEU A 161 1.51 18.17 -82.62
N GLN A 162 2.23 18.13 -81.48
CA GLN A 162 1.88 18.89 -80.28
C GLN A 162 3.13 19.42 -79.56
N SER A 163 3.00 20.60 -78.96
CA SER A 163 4.07 21.22 -78.16
C SER A 163 4.33 20.45 -76.84
N PRO A 164 5.59 20.30 -76.41
CA PRO A 164 5.93 19.71 -75.10
C PRO A 164 5.21 20.39 -73.93
N THR A 165 4.99 21.71 -74.01
CA THR A 165 4.28 22.48 -72.99
C THR A 165 2.82 22.04 -72.84
N GLU A 166 2.16 21.67 -73.95
CA GLU A 166 0.78 21.19 -73.91
C GLU A 166 0.68 19.78 -73.33
N LEU A 167 1.66 18.91 -73.62
CA LEU A 167 1.75 17.59 -72.99
C LEU A 167 1.94 17.70 -71.46
N ILE A 168 2.83 18.61 -71.02
CA ILE A 168 3.04 18.88 -69.59
C ILE A 168 1.76 19.44 -68.97
N ARG A 169 1.08 20.37 -69.63
CA ARG A 169 -0.21 20.92 -69.14
C ARG A 169 -1.25 19.81 -68.97
N ALA A 170 -1.40 18.92 -69.95
CA ALA A 170 -2.35 17.80 -69.88
C ALA A 170 -2.01 16.84 -68.72
N ARG A 171 -0.73 16.53 -68.51
CA ARG A 171 -0.27 15.73 -67.36
C ARG A 171 -0.60 16.41 -66.03
N THR A 172 -0.25 17.69 -65.88
CA THR A 172 -0.54 18.44 -64.65
C THR A 172 -2.03 18.51 -64.35
N ASN A 173 -2.87 18.66 -65.39
CA ASN A 173 -4.32 18.67 -65.26
C ASN A 173 -4.88 17.31 -64.80
N LEU A 174 -4.30 16.20 -65.25
CA LEU A 174 -4.63 14.85 -64.80
C LEU A 174 -4.22 14.64 -63.33
N ASP A 175 -2.99 15.04 -62.98
CA ASP A 175 -2.47 14.87 -61.62
C ASP A 175 -3.30 15.71 -60.62
N ALA A 176 -3.69 16.93 -60.99
CA ALA A 176 -4.59 17.76 -60.20
C ALA A 176 -5.97 17.11 -60.02
N ALA A 177 -6.54 16.49 -61.06
CA ALA A 177 -7.82 15.79 -60.96
C ALA A 177 -7.72 14.56 -60.04
N LYS A 178 -6.60 13.82 -60.09
CA LYS A 178 -6.35 12.67 -59.19
C LYS A 178 -6.25 13.11 -57.73
N ALA A 179 -5.53 14.20 -57.45
CA ALA A 179 -5.44 14.75 -56.10
C ALA A 179 -6.81 15.22 -55.56
N ALA A 180 -7.65 15.80 -56.42
CA ALA A 180 -9.02 16.17 -56.05
C ALA A 180 -9.90 14.95 -55.74
N LEU A 181 -9.74 13.86 -56.50
CA LEU A 181 -10.42 12.59 -56.22
C LEU A 181 -9.98 12.00 -54.88
N GLU A 182 -8.68 11.91 -54.62
CA GLU A 182 -8.15 11.42 -53.34
C GLU A 182 -8.69 12.23 -52.16
N SER A 183 -8.72 13.55 -52.30
CA SER A 183 -9.29 14.44 -51.28
C SER A 183 -10.77 14.15 -51.01
N ALA A 184 -11.56 13.92 -52.07
CA ALA A 184 -12.98 13.58 -51.93
C ALA A 184 -13.18 12.18 -51.30
N GLU A 185 -12.33 11.21 -51.61
CA GLU A 185 -12.38 9.87 -51.03
C GLU A 185 -12.00 9.87 -49.55
N ILE A 186 -10.98 10.64 -49.15
CA ILE A 186 -10.62 10.82 -47.73
C ILE A 186 -11.79 11.42 -46.96
N GLU A 187 -12.46 12.44 -47.52
CA GLU A 187 -13.59 13.07 -46.85
C GLU A 187 -14.79 12.12 -46.72
N LEU A 188 -14.98 11.21 -47.68
CA LEU A 188 -15.96 10.12 -47.57
C LEU A 188 -15.54 9.08 -46.52
N GLN A 189 -14.25 8.74 -46.42
CA GLN A 189 -13.76 7.78 -45.42
C GLN A 189 -13.94 8.30 -43.99
N ARG A 190 -13.81 9.62 -43.78
CA ARG A 190 -14.03 10.28 -42.49
C ARG A 190 -15.45 10.15 -41.95
N THR A 191 -16.41 9.69 -42.76
CA THR A 191 -17.78 9.44 -42.28
C THR A 191 -17.88 8.15 -41.47
N SER A 192 -16.89 7.25 -41.55
CA SER A 192 -16.78 6.10 -40.67
C SER A 192 -15.89 6.44 -39.49
N VAL A 193 -16.45 6.38 -38.28
CA VAL A 193 -15.73 6.59 -37.01
C VAL A 193 -15.37 5.25 -36.40
#